data_AF-A0A1V4UKJ5-F1
#
_entry.id   AF-A0A1V4UKJ5-F1
#
_cell.length_a   1.000
_cell.length_b   1.000
_cell.length_c   1.000
_cell.angle_alpha   90.00
_cell.angle_beta   90.00
_cell.angle_gamma   90.00
#
_symmetry.space_group_name_H-M   'P 1'
#
loop_
_entity.id
_entity.type
_entity.pdbx_description
1 polymer ?
#
loop_
_entity_poly.entity_id
_entity_poly.type
_entity_poly.pdbx_seq_one_letter_code
_entity_poly.pdbx_strand_id
1 'polypeptide(L)'
;MIEWALLLLVIGTILLAWRYLALRMTLDRRAACLFEEWRSQKMEDEVRERAELLHREWTLREEARVRRDAIEMSGAVIRGKVTEHLIPYFPGFSYDPRDARFLGTPVDLIVFEGLSAGSLERITFLEVKTGKTGALSQRERQVRECVERGLVRYEVHSLRRDS
;
A
#
# COMPACT_ATOMS: atom_id res chain seq x y z
N MET A 1 13.95 -85.72 45.23
CA MET A 1 12.79 -85.44 44.34
C MET A 1 12.24 -84.04 44.56
N ILE A 2 11.90 -83.64 45.80
CA ILE A 2 11.31 -82.32 46.11
C ILE A 2 12.28 -81.15 45.87
N GLU A 3 13.57 -81.30 46.19
CA GLU A 3 14.58 -80.26 46.00
C GLU A 3 14.75 -79.85 44.52
N TRP A 4 14.74 -80.82 43.61
CA TRP A 4 14.81 -80.56 42.16
C TRP A 4 13.56 -79.84 41.63
N ALA A 5 12.38 -80.13 42.20
CA ALA A 5 11.13 -79.44 41.85
C ALA A 5 11.14 -77.97 42.33
N LEU A 6 11.67 -77.71 43.52
CA LEU A 6 11.85 -76.35 44.03
C LEU A 6 12.85 -75.56 43.19
N LEU A 7 13.97 -76.17 42.79
CA LEU A 7 14.95 -75.54 41.91
C LEU A 7 14.37 -75.17 40.54
N LEU A 8 13.58 -76.06 39.92
CA LEU A 8 12.91 -75.78 38.65
C LEU A 8 11.89 -74.65 38.76
N LEU A 9 11.14 -74.59 39.86
CA LEU A 9 10.17 -73.52 40.11
C LEU A 9 10.86 -72.16 40.28
N VAL A 10 11.97 -72.12 41.02
CA VAL A 10 12.79 -70.90 41.19
C VAL A 10 13.41 -70.46 39.86
N ILE A 11 13.94 -71.38 39.06
CA ILE A 11 14.48 -71.05 37.73
C ILE A 11 13.36 -70.52 36.82
N GLY A 12 12.17 -71.11 36.89
CA GLY A 12 10.99 -70.66 36.16
C GLY A 12 10.58 -69.24 36.53
N THR A 13 10.50 -68.91 37.82
CA THR A 13 10.15 -67.55 38.27
C THR A 13 11.21 -66.52 37.90
N ILE A 14 12.50 -66.88 37.98
CA ILE A 14 13.60 -66.03 37.53
C ILE A 14 13.52 -65.76 36.02
N LEU A 15 13.29 -66.78 35.20
CA LEU A 15 13.11 -66.62 33.75
C LEU A 15 11.89 -65.75 33.42
N LEU A 16 10.78 -65.93 34.15
CA LEU A 16 9.56 -65.15 33.94
C LEU A 16 9.75 -63.68 34.34
N ALA A 17 10.45 -63.43 35.45
CA ALA A 17 10.82 -62.09 35.90
C ALA A 17 11.79 -61.41 34.92
N TRP A 18 12.80 -62.14 34.42
CA TRP A 18 13.73 -61.62 33.42
C TRP A 18 13.01 -61.28 32.11
N ARG A 19 12.10 -62.15 31.65
CA ARG A 19 11.29 -61.91 30.45
C ARG A 19 10.36 -60.71 30.63
N TYR A 20 9.78 -60.52 31.81
CA TYR A 20 8.95 -59.36 32.15
C TYR A 20 9.77 -58.06 32.17
N LEU A 21 10.94 -58.06 32.80
CA LEU A 21 11.86 -56.91 32.84
C LEU A 21 12.35 -56.52 31.44
N ALA A 22 12.70 -57.50 30.61
CA ALA A 22 13.12 -57.27 29.23
C ALA A 22 11.99 -56.68 28.36
N LEU A 23 10.76 -57.15 28.54
CA LEU A 23 9.59 -56.64 27.82
C LEU A 23 9.25 -55.21 28.24
N ARG A 24 9.33 -54.90 29.54
CA ARG A 24 9.04 -53.57 30.10
C ARG A 24 10.01 -52.51 29.58
N MET A 25 11.31 -52.83 29.51
CA MET A 25 12.31 -51.92 28.92
C MET A 25 12.06 -51.60 27.43
N THR A 26 11.46 -52.52 26.68
CA THR A 26 11.19 -52.30 25.25
C THR A 26 9.98 -51.40 25.04
N LEU A 27 8.97 -51.51 25.90
CA LEU A 27 7.78 -50.67 25.87
C LEU A 27 8.09 -49.23 26.27
N ASP A 28 8.91 -49.03 27.31
CA ASP A 28 9.25 -47.69 27.79
C ASP A 28 10.00 -46.85 26.74
N ARG A 29 10.92 -47.48 25.99
CA ARG A 29 11.68 -46.79 24.92
C ARG A 29 10.79 -46.37 23.74
N ARG A 30 9.84 -47.23 23.35
CA ARG A 30 8.90 -46.92 22.26
C ARG A 30 7.86 -45.88 22.68
N ALA A 31 7.38 -45.96 23.93
CA ALA A 31 6.46 -44.97 24.49
C ALA A 31 7.11 -43.58 24.58
N ALA A 32 8.38 -43.50 24.98
CA ALA A 32 9.12 -42.24 25.03
C ALA A 32 9.30 -41.62 23.63
N CYS A 33 9.73 -42.40 22.64
CA CYS A 33 9.96 -41.90 21.29
C CYS A 33 8.66 -41.43 20.61
N LEU A 34 7.57 -42.22 20.68
CA LEU A 34 6.26 -41.82 20.15
C LEU A 34 5.71 -40.57 20.84
N PHE A 35 5.97 -40.41 22.14
CA PHE A 35 5.55 -39.24 22.90
C PHE A 35 6.36 -37.99 22.53
N GLU A 36 7.67 -38.13 22.28
CA GLU A 36 8.52 -37.03 21.82
C GLU A 36 8.14 -36.58 20.40
N GLU A 37 7.90 -37.52 19.47
CA GLU A 37 7.42 -37.21 18.11
C GLU A 37 6.04 -36.56 18.12
N TRP A 38 5.10 -37.09 18.90
CA TRP A 38 3.78 -36.50 19.05
C TRP A 38 3.86 -35.08 19.63
N ARG A 39 4.73 -34.88 20.63
CA ARG A 39 4.95 -33.58 21.27
C ARG A 39 5.61 -32.59 20.30
N SER A 40 6.57 -33.02 19.49
CA SER A 40 7.24 -32.14 18.53
C SER A 40 6.27 -31.70 17.43
N GLN A 41 5.47 -32.63 16.88
CA GLN A 41 4.44 -32.31 15.91
C GLN A 41 3.42 -31.32 16.47
N LYS A 42 2.93 -31.55 17.69
CA LYS A 42 1.98 -30.63 18.34
C LYS A 42 2.56 -29.23 18.51
N MET A 43 3.84 -29.12 18.87
CA MET A 43 4.50 -27.83 19.04
C MET A 43 4.67 -27.11 17.69
N GLU A 44 5.04 -27.82 16.63
CA GLU A 44 5.16 -27.27 15.28
C GLU A 44 3.82 -26.80 14.73
N ASP A 45 2.75 -27.56 14.95
CA ASP A 45 1.39 -27.20 14.56
C ASP A 45 0.93 -25.92 15.28
N GLU A 46 1.16 -25.80 16.59
CA GLU A 46 0.79 -24.60 17.35
C GLU A 46 1.56 -23.35 16.90
N VAL A 47 2.87 -23.49 16.65
CA VAL A 47 3.70 -22.38 16.14
C VAL A 47 3.23 -21.96 14.76
N ARG A 48 2.91 -22.93 13.89
CA ARG A 48 2.42 -22.67 12.54
C ARG A 48 1.07 -21.97 12.56
N GLU A 49 0.13 -22.45 13.36
CA GLU A 49 -1.19 -21.84 13.51
C GLU A 49 -1.08 -20.39 14.01
N ARG A 50 -0.23 -20.15 15.03
CA ARG A 50 0.03 -18.79 15.52
C ARG A 50 0.67 -17.90 14.46
N ALA A 51 1.63 -18.41 13.70
CA ALA A 51 2.27 -17.66 12.61
C ALA A 51 1.26 -17.30 11.51
N GLU A 52 0.38 -18.22 11.14
CA GLU A 52 -0.67 -18.00 10.15
C GLU A 52 -1.69 -16.96 10.64
N LEU A 53 -2.10 -17.02 11.91
CA LEU A 53 -2.99 -16.02 12.53
C LEU A 53 -2.36 -14.63 12.57
N LEU A 54 -1.12 -14.52 13.05
CA LEU A 54 -0.39 -13.26 13.10
C LEU A 54 -0.17 -12.68 11.70
N HIS A 55 0.18 -13.52 10.73
CA HIS A 55 0.34 -13.10 9.35
C HIS A 55 -0.98 -12.57 8.79
N ARG A 56 -2.09 -13.29 9.02
CA ARG A 56 -3.41 -12.87 8.57
C ARG A 56 -3.84 -11.54 9.21
N GLU A 57 -3.65 -11.39 10.52
CA GLU A 57 -3.95 -10.14 11.22
C GLU A 57 -3.12 -8.97 10.68
N TRP A 58 -1.82 -9.20 10.46
CA TRP A 58 -0.93 -8.20 9.90
C TRP A 58 -1.37 -7.78 8.51
N THR A 59 -1.66 -8.73 7.62
CA THR A 59 -2.10 -8.47 6.24
C THR A 59 -3.39 -7.65 6.22
N LEU A 60 -4.39 -8.00 7.03
CA LEU A 60 -5.64 -7.24 7.12
C LEU A 60 -5.42 -5.80 7.63
N ARG A 61 -4.55 -5.61 8.62
CA ARG A 61 -4.22 -4.27 9.14
C ARG A 61 -3.48 -3.43 8.10
N GLU A 62 -2.53 -4.03 7.40
CA GLU A 62 -1.72 -3.37 6.39
C GLU A 62 -2.54 -2.99 5.16
N GLU A 63 -3.38 -3.89 4.65
CA GLU A 63 -4.33 -3.59 3.57
C GLU A 63 -5.26 -2.41 3.92
N ALA A 64 -5.77 -2.39 5.16
CA ALA A 64 -6.60 -1.28 5.63
C ALA A 64 -5.83 0.05 5.70
N ARG A 65 -4.54 0.01 6.05
CA ARG A 65 -3.67 1.20 6.05
C ARG A 65 -3.43 1.69 4.62
N VAL A 66 -2.96 0.81 3.73
CA VAL A 66 -2.70 1.14 2.32
C VAL A 66 -3.95 1.71 1.65
N ARG A 67 -5.13 1.13 1.93
CA ARG A 67 -6.39 1.63 1.38
C ARG A 67 -6.74 3.03 1.90
N ARG A 68 -6.54 3.30 3.20
CA ARG A 68 -6.77 4.64 3.76
C ARG A 68 -5.80 5.66 3.16
N ASP A 69 -4.51 5.32 3.10
CA ASP A 69 -3.49 6.20 2.54
C ASP A 69 -3.76 6.51 1.06
N ALA A 70 -4.20 5.52 0.27
CA ALA A 70 -4.62 5.72 -1.11
C ALA A 70 -5.83 6.65 -1.24
N ILE A 71 -6.81 6.55 -0.34
CA ILE A 71 -8.00 7.44 -0.30
C ILE A 71 -7.59 8.86 0.10
N GLU A 72 -6.70 9.02 1.08
CA GLU A 72 -6.23 10.34 1.52
C GLU A 72 -5.40 11.04 0.44
N MET A 73 -4.45 10.32 -0.16
CA MET A 73 -3.62 10.84 -1.26
C MET A 73 -4.47 11.19 -2.48
N SER A 74 -5.38 10.31 -2.89
CA SER A 74 -6.29 10.61 -4.01
C SER A 74 -7.20 11.78 -3.68
N GLY A 75 -7.71 11.89 -2.46
CA GLY A 75 -8.53 13.02 -2.02
C GLY A 75 -7.78 14.35 -2.08
N ALA A 76 -6.52 14.41 -1.65
CA ALA A 76 -5.71 15.62 -1.71
C ALA A 76 -5.42 16.05 -3.17
N VAL A 77 -5.05 15.10 -4.03
CA VAL A 77 -4.80 15.36 -5.46
C VAL A 77 -6.07 15.79 -6.18
N ILE A 78 -7.19 15.10 -5.93
CA ILE A 78 -8.49 15.43 -6.53
C ILE A 78 -8.95 16.81 -6.06
N ARG A 79 -8.82 17.14 -4.77
CA ARG A 79 -9.13 18.47 -4.25
C ARG A 79 -8.26 19.56 -4.88
N GLY A 80 -6.96 19.32 -5.07
CA GLY A 80 -6.06 20.25 -5.76
C GLY A 80 -6.55 20.55 -7.18
N LYS A 81 -6.80 19.51 -7.97
CA LYS A 81 -7.31 19.63 -9.34
C LYS A 81 -8.68 20.30 -9.43
N VAL A 82 -9.60 20.01 -8.51
CA VAL A 82 -10.91 20.67 -8.48
C VAL A 82 -10.75 22.14 -8.09
N THR A 83 -9.86 22.45 -7.14
CA THR A 83 -9.57 23.82 -6.74
C THR A 83 -8.98 24.61 -7.92
N GLU A 84 -8.09 24.01 -8.71
CA GLU A 84 -7.54 24.59 -9.96
C GLU A 84 -8.64 25.11 -10.91
N HIS A 85 -9.73 24.36 -11.05
CA HIS A 85 -10.87 24.75 -11.90
C HIS A 85 -11.78 25.80 -11.26
N LEU A 86 -11.80 25.88 -9.92
CA LEU A 86 -12.71 26.75 -9.17
C LEU A 86 -12.07 28.06 -8.68
N ILE A 87 -10.75 28.22 -8.79
CA ILE A 87 -10.04 29.45 -8.37
C ILE A 87 -10.66 30.73 -8.93
N PRO A 88 -11.12 30.81 -10.20
CA PRO A 88 -11.74 32.04 -10.69
C PRO A 88 -12.91 32.51 -9.82
N TYR A 89 -13.59 31.60 -9.12
CA TYR A 89 -14.74 31.91 -8.25
C TYR A 89 -14.36 32.10 -6.77
N PHE A 90 -13.09 31.98 -6.41
CA PHE A 90 -12.65 32.10 -5.02
C PHE A 90 -12.47 33.57 -4.61
N PRO A 91 -12.76 33.93 -3.34
CA PRO A 91 -12.50 35.27 -2.83
C PRO A 91 -11.02 35.62 -2.95
N GLY A 92 -10.71 36.75 -3.61
CA GLY A 92 -9.33 37.22 -3.80
C GLY A 92 -8.71 36.91 -5.16
N PHE A 93 -9.45 36.31 -6.10
CA PHE A 93 -9.02 36.24 -7.50
C PHE A 93 -9.03 37.64 -8.13
N SER A 94 -7.89 38.06 -8.68
CA SER A 94 -7.70 39.44 -9.17
C SER A 94 -8.35 39.76 -10.51
N TYR A 95 -8.96 38.78 -11.17
CA TYR A 95 -9.49 38.91 -12.53
C TYR A 95 -10.99 38.60 -12.60
N ASP A 96 -11.65 39.03 -13.69
CA ASP A 96 -13.02 38.61 -13.95
C ASP A 96 -13.06 37.09 -14.25
N PRO A 97 -13.88 36.31 -13.52
CA PRO A 97 -13.98 34.87 -13.74
C PRO A 97 -14.43 34.50 -15.18
N ARG A 98 -15.17 35.39 -15.85
CA ARG A 98 -15.68 35.19 -17.23
C ARG A 98 -14.56 35.28 -18.27
N ASP A 99 -13.46 35.95 -17.94
CA ASP A 99 -12.29 36.14 -18.79
C ASP A 99 -11.23 35.05 -18.56
N ALA A 100 -11.35 34.26 -17.50
CA ALA A 100 -10.45 33.16 -17.20
C ALA A 100 -10.84 31.86 -17.92
N ARG A 101 -9.86 31.17 -18.51
CA ARG A 101 -10.01 29.85 -19.12
C ARG A 101 -9.00 28.90 -18.51
N PHE A 102 -9.49 27.76 -18.02
CA PHE A 102 -8.64 26.71 -17.48
C PHE A 102 -7.93 25.94 -18.62
N LEU A 103 -6.65 25.62 -18.42
CA LEU A 103 -5.85 24.77 -19.30
C LEU A 103 -5.22 23.58 -18.53
N GLY A 104 -4.59 23.84 -17.39
CA GLY A 104 -3.83 22.87 -16.60
C GLY A 104 -2.32 22.83 -16.92
N THR A 105 -1.56 21.94 -16.28
CA THR A 105 -0.08 21.92 -16.37
C THR A 105 0.42 21.91 -17.82
N PRO A 106 1.38 22.79 -18.20
CA PRO A 106 2.24 23.64 -17.36
C PRO A 106 1.74 25.08 -17.12
N VAL A 107 0.49 25.42 -17.47
CA VAL A 107 -0.14 26.72 -17.17
C VAL A 107 -1.58 26.49 -16.75
N ASP A 108 -1.90 26.67 -15.47
CA ASP A 108 -3.25 26.37 -14.98
C ASP A 108 -4.37 27.17 -15.68
N LEU A 109 -4.19 28.47 -15.88
CA LEU A 109 -5.21 29.38 -16.42
C LEU A 109 -4.63 30.36 -17.45
N ILE A 110 -5.43 30.71 -18.45
CA ILE A 110 -5.21 31.90 -19.29
C ILE A 110 -6.34 32.89 -19.03
N VAL A 111 -6.00 34.13 -18.72
CA VAL A 111 -6.94 35.23 -18.51
C VAL A 111 -6.91 36.16 -19.71
N PHE A 112 -8.06 36.35 -20.34
CA PHE A 112 -8.29 37.29 -21.45
C PHE A 112 -8.92 38.58 -20.91
N GLU A 113 -8.13 39.37 -20.19
CA GLU A 113 -8.61 40.57 -19.47
C GLU A 113 -9.37 41.52 -20.39
N GLY A 114 -10.62 41.83 -20.05
CA GLY A 114 -11.48 42.76 -20.79
C GLY A 114 -12.29 42.10 -21.93
N LEU A 115 -12.08 40.81 -22.21
CA LEU A 115 -12.79 40.09 -23.26
C LEU A 115 -14.31 40.08 -23.02
N SER A 116 -14.75 39.85 -21.79
CA SER A 116 -16.17 39.88 -21.40
C SER A 116 -16.80 41.27 -21.52
N ALA A 117 -15.99 42.33 -21.45
CA ALA A 117 -16.41 43.72 -21.68
C ALA A 117 -16.37 44.10 -23.18
N GLY A 118 -15.94 43.19 -24.06
CA GLY A 118 -15.87 43.39 -25.51
C GLY A 118 -14.57 44.03 -26.01
N SER A 119 -13.59 44.26 -25.14
CA SER A 119 -12.29 44.84 -25.50
C SER A 119 -11.16 44.10 -24.79
N LEU A 120 -10.45 43.23 -25.51
CA LEU A 120 -9.31 42.51 -24.96
C LEU A 120 -8.12 43.44 -24.71
N GLU A 121 -7.74 43.61 -23.46
CA GLU A 121 -6.63 44.49 -23.05
C GLU A 121 -5.32 43.71 -22.86
N ARG A 122 -5.41 42.51 -22.26
CA ARG A 122 -4.24 41.70 -21.91
C ARG A 122 -4.57 40.21 -21.91
N ILE A 123 -3.57 39.41 -22.30
CA ILE A 123 -3.59 37.96 -22.10
C ILE A 123 -2.57 37.62 -21.03
N THR A 124 -3.02 37.03 -19.92
CA THR A 124 -2.18 36.65 -18.77
C THR A 124 -2.16 35.14 -18.61
N PHE A 125 -0.96 34.55 -18.61
CA PHE A 125 -0.73 33.14 -18.27
C PHE A 125 -0.56 33.05 -16.75
N LEU A 126 -1.43 32.29 -16.09
CA LEU A 126 -1.51 32.23 -14.65
C LEU A 126 -1.33 30.78 -14.17
N GLU A 127 -0.35 30.60 -13.29
CA GLU A 127 -0.15 29.37 -12.52
C GLU A 127 -0.67 29.60 -11.11
N VAL A 128 -1.46 28.67 -10.57
CA VAL A 128 -2.07 28.82 -9.25
C VAL A 128 -1.47 27.83 -8.28
N LYS A 129 -0.88 28.35 -7.21
CA LYS A 129 -0.34 27.54 -6.12
C LYS A 129 -1.20 27.69 -4.87
N THR A 130 -1.75 26.59 -4.38
CA THR A 130 -2.45 26.55 -3.10
C THR A 130 -1.43 26.49 -1.95
N GLY A 131 -0.84 27.63 -1.54
CA GLY A 131 0.06 27.72 -0.37
C GLY A 131 1.14 28.80 -0.46
N LYS A 132 1.81 29.10 0.68
CA LYS A 132 2.85 30.15 0.78
C LYS A 132 4.20 29.80 0.11
N THR A 133 4.39 28.57 -0.36
CA THR A 133 5.69 28.05 -0.83
C THR A 133 5.56 27.19 -2.09
N GLY A 134 4.70 27.57 -3.03
CA GLY A 134 4.62 26.91 -4.33
C GLY A 134 5.73 27.34 -5.27
N ALA A 135 6.91 26.71 -5.21
CA ALA A 135 7.94 26.92 -6.22
C ALA A 135 7.46 26.38 -7.58
N LEU A 136 7.73 27.11 -8.66
CA LEU A 136 7.41 26.64 -10.01
C LEU A 136 8.21 25.36 -10.33
N SER A 137 7.56 24.38 -10.94
CA SER A 137 8.21 23.20 -11.52
C SER A 137 9.13 23.60 -12.68
N GLN A 138 10.03 22.73 -13.10
CA GLN A 138 10.94 23.01 -14.22
C GLN A 138 10.16 23.37 -15.50
N ARG A 139 9.05 22.69 -15.77
CA ARG A 139 8.20 22.91 -16.96
C ARG A 139 7.49 24.26 -16.88
N GLU A 140 6.94 24.61 -15.72
CA GLU A 140 6.31 25.92 -15.48
C GLU A 140 7.32 27.07 -15.62
N ARG A 141 8.55 26.90 -15.11
CA ARG A 141 9.63 27.89 -15.27
C ARG A 141 9.98 28.14 -16.73
N GLN A 142 10.09 27.09 -17.53
CA GLN A 142 10.37 27.21 -18.97
C GLN A 142 9.27 28.02 -19.67
N VAL A 143 7.99 27.75 -19.35
CA VAL A 143 6.88 28.52 -19.93
C VAL A 143 6.93 29.98 -19.50
N ARG A 144 7.13 30.25 -18.20
CA ARG A 144 7.29 31.61 -17.69
C ARG A 144 8.41 32.35 -18.42
N GLU A 145 9.58 31.74 -18.57
CA GLU A 145 10.71 32.32 -19.29
C GLU A 145 10.39 32.60 -20.76
N CYS A 146 9.68 31.70 -21.46
CA CYS A 146 9.21 31.95 -22.81
C CYS A 146 8.27 33.16 -22.88
N VAL A 147 7.31 33.27 -21.95
CA VAL A 147 6.37 34.39 -21.87
C VAL A 147 7.10 35.71 -21.57
N GLU A 148 7.98 35.72 -20.56
CA GLU A 148 8.77 36.89 -20.17
C GLU A 148 9.70 37.39 -21.29
N ARG A 149 10.20 36.47 -22.12
CA ARG A 149 11.02 36.79 -23.30
C ARG A 149 10.20 37.16 -24.54
N GLY A 150 8.87 37.19 -24.45
CA GLY A 150 7.99 37.49 -25.58
C GLY A 150 7.96 36.41 -26.66
N LEU A 151 8.38 35.17 -26.34
CA LEU A 151 8.35 34.03 -27.25
C LEU A 151 6.95 33.40 -27.31
N VAL A 152 5.93 34.23 -27.50
CA VAL A 152 4.51 33.84 -27.61
C VAL A 152 4.01 34.25 -28.99
N ARG A 153 3.30 33.34 -29.66
CA ARG A 153 2.80 33.55 -31.02
C ARG A 153 1.35 33.13 -31.13
N TYR A 154 0.58 33.88 -31.92
CA TYR A 154 -0.77 33.52 -32.33
C TYR A 154 -0.74 32.94 -33.74
N GLU A 155 -1.20 31.70 -33.91
CA GLU A 155 -1.28 31.01 -35.21
C GLU A 155 -2.68 30.47 -35.44
N VAL A 156 -3.19 30.64 -36.66
CA VAL A 156 -4.48 30.09 -37.09
C VAL A 156 -4.21 28.95 -38.06
N HIS A 157 -4.51 27.72 -37.63
CA HIS A 157 -4.42 26.55 -38.49
C HIS A 157 -5.81 26.10 -38.91
N SER A 158 -6.10 26.11 -40.21
CA SER A 158 -7.37 25.62 -40.76
C SER A 158 -7.19 24.20 -41.28
N LEU A 159 -7.90 23.25 -40.68
CA LEU A 159 -8.02 21.89 -41.22
C LEU A 159 -9.12 21.92 -42.27
N ARG A 160 -8.76 22.01 -43.54
CA ARG A 160 -9.72 21.84 -44.63
C ARG A 160 -10.20 20.39 -44.57
N ARG A 161 -11.50 20.18 -44.32
CA ARG A 161 -12.12 18.86 -44.50
C ARG A 161 -12.21 18.63 -46.00
N ASP A 162 -11.41 17.69 -46.50
CA ASP A 162 -11.60 17.15 -47.84
C ASP A 162 -12.99 16.49 -47.88
N SER A 163 -13.81 16.98 -48.81
CA SER A 163 -15.18 16.53 -49.11
C SER A 163 -15.20 15.22 -49.86
#